data_AF-A0A453EF64-F1
#
_entry.id   AF-A0A453EF64-F1
#
_cell.length_a   1.000
_cell.length_b   1.000
_cell.length_c   1.000
_cell.angle_alpha   90.00
_cell.angle_beta   90.00
_cell.angle_gamma   90.00
#
_symmetry.space_group_name_H-M   'P 1'
#
loop_
_entity.id
_entity.type
_entity.pdbx_description
1 polymer ?
#
loop_
_entity_poly.entity_id
_entity_poly.type
_entity_poly.pdbx_seq_one_letter_code
_entity_poly.pdbx_strand_id
1 'polypeptide(L)'
;MAEEAHALAIDQVVQKALDDANVSESDLSAVAVTIGPGLSLCLRVGVHKARKIAKVFHLPIVGVHHMEAHALVSRLVNKDLDYPFLALLISGGHNLLVLAQNLGEYVQLGTTIDDAIGEAYDKSARWLGLDIRKGGGPALEELALEGDPNSINFRVPMRQHKDCNFSYAGLKTQVRLAIESRNLCTDDIPISSATEEDRQLRANIAASFQRIAVLHLEDRCQRAVEWALKMEPSIKHFVVSGGVASNQYVRAHLNHIAEKNGLQLVSPPPSLCTDNGVMIAWTGIEHFLAGRFEDPPPADEPDDMQYELRPRWPLGEEYSEGRSVSRSLRTARIHPSLTSMTKSSRN
;
A
#
# COMPACT_ATOMS: atom_id res chain seq x y z
N MET A 1 8.47 -1.72 21.96
CA MET A 1 8.53 -2.26 20.57
C MET A 1 7.15 -2.18 19.92
N ALA A 2 7.02 -2.34 18.60
CA ALA A 2 5.72 -2.20 17.91
C ALA A 2 4.64 -3.17 18.40
N GLU A 3 5.00 -4.42 18.70
CA GLU A 3 4.11 -5.41 19.32
C GLU A 3 3.50 -4.94 20.63
N GLU A 4 4.33 -4.45 21.56
CA GLU A 4 3.88 -3.94 22.86
C GLU A 4 2.92 -2.75 22.70
N ALA A 5 3.19 -1.87 21.73
CA ALA A 5 2.29 -0.75 21.44
C ALA A 5 0.92 -1.24 20.95
N HIS A 6 0.86 -2.27 20.11
CA HIS A 6 -0.41 -2.91 19.75
C HIS A 6 -1.09 -3.53 20.96
N ALA A 7 -0.36 -4.27 21.80
CA ALA A 7 -0.93 -4.95 22.97
C ALA A 7 -1.52 -3.97 23.98
N LEU A 8 -0.88 -2.82 24.19
CA LEU A 8 -1.37 -1.76 25.09
C LEU A 8 -2.60 -1.03 24.54
N ALA A 9 -2.75 -0.95 23.22
CA ALA A 9 -3.80 -0.17 22.58
C ALA A 9 -5.04 -0.99 22.18
N ILE A 10 -4.89 -2.29 21.84
CA ILE A 10 -5.92 -3.06 21.13
C ILE A 10 -7.27 -3.11 21.87
N ASP A 11 -7.26 -3.31 23.20
CA ASP A 11 -8.48 -3.38 23.99
C ASP A 11 -9.22 -2.04 24.03
N GLN A 12 -8.48 -0.93 24.21
CA GLN A 12 -9.05 0.42 24.25
C GLN A 12 -9.62 0.83 22.89
N VAL A 13 -8.92 0.49 21.80
CA VAL A 13 -9.37 0.81 20.44
C VAL A 13 -10.62 0.03 20.07
N VAL A 14 -10.69 -1.27 20.42
CA VAL A 14 -11.88 -2.08 20.18
C VAL A 14 -13.06 -1.57 21.01
N GLN A 15 -12.88 -1.33 22.31
CA GLN A 15 -13.96 -0.82 23.16
C GLN A 15 -14.46 0.53 22.65
N LYS A 16 -13.55 1.44 22.32
CA LYS A 16 -13.92 2.74 21.75
C LYS A 16 -14.74 2.59 20.46
N ALA A 17 -14.38 1.67 19.58
CA ALA A 17 -15.13 1.45 18.34
C ALA A 17 -16.56 0.94 18.59
N LEU A 18 -16.74 0.06 19.58
CA LEU A 18 -18.06 -0.42 20.01
C LEU A 18 -18.89 0.70 20.64
N ASP A 19 -18.28 1.48 21.55
CA ASP A 19 -18.91 2.62 22.21
C ASP A 19 -19.34 3.69 21.19
N ASP A 20 -18.45 4.05 20.25
CA ASP A 20 -18.73 5.03 19.20
C ASP A 20 -19.87 4.56 18.26
N ALA A 21 -19.99 3.24 18.05
CA ALA A 21 -21.06 2.63 17.26
C ALA A 21 -22.34 2.37 18.07
N ASN A 22 -22.31 2.56 19.39
CA ASN A 22 -23.39 2.27 20.32
C ASN A 22 -23.92 0.82 20.18
N VAL A 23 -23.00 -0.13 20.10
CA VAL A 23 -23.28 -1.58 20.04
C VAL A 23 -22.39 -2.32 21.04
N SER A 24 -22.76 -3.56 21.34
CA SER A 24 -21.97 -4.50 22.13
C SER A 24 -21.44 -5.64 21.26
N GLU A 25 -20.52 -6.45 21.77
CA GLU A 25 -19.97 -7.58 21.03
C GLU A 25 -21.04 -8.62 20.66
N SER A 26 -22.13 -8.73 21.43
CA SER A 26 -23.26 -9.61 21.11
C SER A 26 -24.10 -9.13 19.92
N ASP A 27 -23.95 -7.88 19.51
CA ASP A 27 -24.65 -7.33 18.33
C ASP A 27 -23.86 -7.56 17.03
N LEU A 28 -22.63 -8.05 17.11
CA LEU A 28 -21.78 -8.30 15.96
C LEU A 28 -22.20 -9.57 15.20
N SER A 29 -22.02 -9.58 13.88
CA SER A 29 -22.29 -10.77 13.04
C SER A 29 -21.04 -11.59 12.71
N ALA A 30 -19.86 -10.99 12.74
CA ALA A 30 -18.58 -11.62 12.46
C ALA A 30 -17.44 -10.73 12.98
N VAL A 31 -16.24 -11.30 13.12
CA VAL A 31 -15.01 -10.56 13.45
C VAL A 31 -14.01 -10.68 12.31
N ALA A 32 -13.66 -9.55 11.68
CA ALA A 32 -12.63 -9.51 10.65
C ALA A 32 -11.28 -9.09 11.22
N VAL A 33 -10.20 -9.76 10.83
CA VAL A 33 -8.84 -9.47 11.33
C VAL A 33 -7.78 -9.69 10.27
N THR A 34 -6.74 -8.85 10.27
CA THR A 34 -5.60 -9.05 9.37
C THR A 34 -4.78 -10.25 9.80
N ILE A 35 -4.57 -11.22 8.90
CA ILE A 35 -3.71 -12.40 9.15
C ILE A 35 -2.38 -12.35 8.37
N GLY A 36 -2.24 -11.38 7.47
CA GLY A 36 -1.00 -11.08 6.74
C GLY A 36 -1.24 -10.26 5.47
N PRO A 37 -0.18 -9.83 4.76
CA PRO A 37 1.21 -9.80 5.22
C PRO A 37 1.44 -8.78 6.35
N GLY A 38 2.60 -8.86 7.01
CA GLY A 38 2.95 -7.95 8.11
C GLY A 38 3.94 -8.54 9.10
N LEU A 39 4.29 -7.77 10.14
CA LEU A 39 5.16 -8.23 11.22
C LEU A 39 4.43 -9.28 12.06
N SER A 40 4.95 -10.52 12.10
CA SER A 40 4.28 -11.66 12.73
C SER A 40 3.87 -11.42 14.18
N LEU A 41 4.73 -10.74 14.96
CA LEU A 41 4.47 -10.44 16.37
C LEU A 41 3.31 -9.45 16.52
N CYS A 42 3.24 -8.43 15.67
CA CYS A 42 2.14 -7.46 15.67
C CYS A 42 0.82 -8.11 15.19
N LEU A 43 0.86 -8.93 14.15
CA LEU A 43 -0.31 -9.66 13.64
C LEU A 43 -0.92 -10.56 14.73
N ARG A 44 -0.08 -11.22 15.53
CA ARG A 44 -0.51 -12.10 16.61
C ARG A 44 -1.41 -11.39 17.63
N VAL A 45 -1.09 -10.15 17.99
CA VAL A 45 -1.89 -9.36 18.95
C VAL A 45 -3.32 -9.18 18.44
N GLY A 46 -3.48 -8.76 17.18
CA GLY A 46 -4.79 -8.57 16.56
C GLY A 46 -5.57 -9.87 16.43
N VAL A 47 -4.92 -10.93 15.93
CA VAL A 47 -5.56 -12.24 15.76
C VAL A 47 -6.00 -12.83 17.10
N HIS A 48 -5.19 -12.72 18.15
CA HIS A 48 -5.57 -13.18 19.49
C HIS A 48 -6.80 -12.44 20.03
N LYS A 49 -6.85 -11.11 19.92
CA LYS A 49 -8.03 -10.32 20.34
C LYS A 49 -9.28 -10.69 19.55
N ALA A 50 -9.16 -10.80 18.22
CA ALA A 50 -10.27 -11.16 17.35
C ALA A 50 -10.86 -12.54 17.69
N ARG A 51 -9.99 -13.53 17.91
CA ARG A 51 -10.41 -14.89 18.27
C ARG A 51 -11.03 -14.96 19.65
N LYS A 52 -10.52 -14.21 20.63
CA LYS A 52 -11.15 -14.12 21.96
C LYS A 52 -12.59 -13.62 21.86
N ILE A 53 -12.84 -12.56 21.10
CA ILE A 53 -14.20 -12.05 20.85
C ILE A 53 -15.04 -13.13 20.14
N ALA A 54 -14.53 -13.67 19.04
CA ALA A 54 -15.23 -14.69 18.26
C ALA A 54 -15.61 -15.93 19.08
N LYS A 55 -14.70 -16.39 19.96
CA LYS A 55 -14.92 -17.51 20.88
C LYS A 55 -16.03 -17.21 21.87
N VAL A 56 -15.95 -16.08 22.57
CA VAL A 56 -16.87 -15.70 23.66
C VAL A 56 -18.29 -15.47 23.14
N PHE A 57 -18.41 -14.82 21.98
CA PHE A 57 -19.71 -14.44 21.40
C PHE A 57 -20.18 -15.38 20.28
N HIS A 58 -19.46 -16.49 20.06
CA HIS A 58 -19.75 -17.50 19.04
C HIS A 58 -19.93 -16.91 17.63
N LEU A 59 -19.00 -16.03 17.26
CA LEU A 59 -19.02 -15.31 15.99
C LEU A 59 -18.06 -15.96 14.97
N PRO A 60 -18.45 -16.04 13.69
CA PRO A 60 -17.53 -16.35 12.60
C PRO A 60 -16.34 -15.40 12.56
N ILE A 61 -15.18 -15.91 12.12
CA ILE A 61 -13.96 -15.11 11.95
C ILE A 61 -13.56 -15.03 10.48
N VAL A 62 -13.20 -13.81 10.04
CA VAL A 62 -12.75 -13.55 8.67
C VAL A 62 -11.30 -13.13 8.68
N GLY A 63 -10.42 -14.02 8.20
CA GLY A 63 -9.01 -13.72 7.99
C GLY A 63 -8.79 -12.87 6.74
N VAL A 64 -8.37 -11.63 6.92
CA VAL A 64 -8.23 -10.64 5.84
C VAL A 64 -6.78 -10.49 5.41
N HIS A 65 -6.58 -10.42 4.09
CA HIS A 65 -5.30 -10.07 3.48
C HIS A 65 -5.12 -8.53 3.48
N HIS A 66 -4.05 -8.03 4.10
CA HIS A 66 -3.82 -6.60 4.28
C HIS A 66 -3.82 -5.81 2.96
N MET A 67 -3.11 -6.30 1.94
CA MET A 67 -3.09 -5.63 0.62
C MET A 67 -4.41 -5.76 -0.15
N GLU A 68 -5.21 -6.79 0.12
CA GLU A 68 -6.54 -6.90 -0.46
C GLU A 68 -7.42 -5.77 0.09
N ALA A 69 -7.33 -5.53 1.40
CA ALA A 69 -8.07 -4.45 2.03
C ALA A 69 -7.75 -3.06 1.48
N HIS A 70 -6.48 -2.79 1.21
CA HIS A 70 -6.08 -1.57 0.51
C HIS A 70 -6.69 -1.43 -0.89
N ALA A 71 -6.88 -2.54 -1.62
CA ALA A 71 -7.52 -2.52 -2.94
C ALA A 71 -9.04 -2.33 -2.84
N LEU A 72 -9.69 -3.00 -1.89
CA LEU A 72 -11.16 -3.04 -1.78
C LEU A 72 -11.78 -1.85 -1.06
N VAL A 73 -11.04 -1.12 -0.21
CA VAL A 73 -11.60 0.03 0.52
C VAL A 73 -12.21 1.11 -0.39
N SER A 74 -11.78 1.19 -1.65
CA SER A 74 -12.39 2.10 -2.63
C SER A 74 -13.82 1.73 -2.98
N ARG A 75 -14.22 0.45 -2.85
CA ARG A 75 -15.59 -0.02 -3.07
C ARG A 75 -16.55 0.39 -1.96
N LEU A 76 -16.03 0.64 -0.75
CA LEU A 76 -16.82 1.23 0.33
C LEU A 76 -17.29 2.64 -0.03
N VAL A 77 -16.43 3.44 -0.65
CA VAL A 77 -16.71 4.85 -0.95
C VAL A 77 -17.31 5.08 -2.33
N ASN A 78 -17.08 4.16 -3.27
CA ASN A 78 -17.62 4.22 -4.62
C ASN A 78 -18.41 2.94 -4.93
N LYS A 79 -19.74 3.03 -4.91
CA LYS A 79 -20.64 1.90 -5.17
C LYS A 79 -20.66 1.45 -6.63
N ASP A 80 -20.22 2.30 -7.56
CA ASP A 80 -20.15 1.96 -8.99
C ASP A 80 -18.84 1.23 -9.34
N LEU A 81 -17.88 1.18 -8.41
CA LEU A 81 -16.63 0.44 -8.58
C LEU A 81 -16.92 -1.06 -8.49
N ASP A 82 -17.10 -1.69 -9.65
CA ASP A 82 -17.22 -3.15 -9.75
C ASP A 82 -16.00 -3.83 -10.38
N TYR A 83 -15.86 -5.14 -10.14
CA TYR A 83 -14.87 -5.97 -10.82
C TYR A 83 -15.18 -6.10 -12.32
N PRO A 84 -14.16 -6.25 -13.20
CA PRO A 84 -12.74 -6.13 -12.91
C PRO A 84 -12.29 -4.67 -12.83
N PHE A 85 -11.28 -4.40 -12.00
CA PHE A 85 -10.61 -3.10 -11.94
C PHE A 85 -9.10 -3.24 -11.77
N LEU A 86 -8.35 -2.27 -12.28
CA LEU A 86 -6.91 -2.17 -12.04
C LEU A 86 -6.69 -1.44 -10.70
N ALA A 87 -5.77 -1.90 -9.87
CA ALA A 87 -5.40 -1.23 -8.63
C ALA A 87 -3.88 -1.01 -8.53
N LEU A 88 -3.50 0.20 -8.12
CA LEU A 88 -2.15 0.60 -7.74
C LEU A 88 -2.13 0.88 -6.24
N LEU A 89 -1.40 0.05 -5.48
CA LEU A 89 -1.23 0.20 -4.04
C LEU A 89 0.16 0.77 -3.76
N ILE A 90 0.21 2.04 -3.35
CA ILE A 90 1.43 2.83 -3.17
C ILE A 90 1.54 3.42 -1.76
N SER A 91 2.35 2.78 -0.93
CA SER A 91 2.61 3.19 0.45
C SER A 91 4.10 3.38 0.72
N GLY A 92 4.47 3.57 1.99
CA GLY A 92 5.88 3.62 2.42
C GLY A 92 6.67 2.37 2.04
N GLY A 93 6.02 1.19 2.04
CA GLY A 93 6.70 -0.10 1.82
C GLY A 93 6.25 -0.87 0.58
N HIS A 94 5.27 -0.35 -0.17
CA HIS A 94 4.69 -1.08 -1.31
C HIS A 94 4.56 -0.18 -2.53
N ASN A 95 4.92 -0.74 -3.68
CA ASN A 95 4.34 -0.40 -4.97
C ASN A 95 3.83 -1.72 -5.53
N LEU A 96 2.53 -1.87 -5.67
CA LEU A 96 1.91 -3.09 -6.18
C LEU A 96 0.85 -2.72 -7.22
N LEU A 97 1.05 -3.21 -8.45
CA LEU A 97 0.08 -3.13 -9.53
C LEU A 97 -0.61 -4.48 -9.67
N VAL A 98 -1.92 -4.51 -9.46
CA VAL A 98 -2.74 -5.72 -9.55
C VAL A 98 -4.00 -5.47 -10.36
N LEU A 99 -4.35 -6.41 -11.21
CA LEU A 99 -5.67 -6.51 -11.79
C LEU A 99 -6.54 -7.34 -10.86
N ALA A 100 -7.56 -6.73 -10.27
CA ALA A 100 -8.56 -7.40 -9.46
C ALA A 100 -9.68 -7.92 -10.37
N GLN A 101 -9.74 -9.25 -10.56
CA GLN A 101 -10.75 -9.90 -11.42
C GLN A 101 -12.02 -10.23 -10.64
N ASN A 102 -11.87 -10.59 -9.37
CA ASN A 102 -12.97 -10.84 -8.43
C ASN A 102 -12.41 -10.78 -7.00
N LEU A 103 -13.29 -10.87 -6.00
CA LEU A 103 -12.89 -11.04 -4.60
C LEU A 103 -11.99 -12.27 -4.45
N GLY A 104 -10.81 -12.11 -3.89
CA GLY A 104 -9.79 -13.16 -3.76
C GLY A 104 -9.09 -13.54 -5.06
N GLU A 105 -9.33 -12.86 -6.19
CA GLU A 105 -8.75 -13.19 -7.50
C GLU A 105 -7.99 -12.00 -8.11
N TYR A 106 -6.67 -12.06 -8.01
CA TYR A 106 -5.77 -10.98 -8.37
C TYR A 106 -4.65 -11.47 -9.29
N VAL A 107 -4.37 -10.69 -10.34
CA VAL A 107 -3.21 -10.86 -11.21
C VAL A 107 -2.21 -9.75 -10.90
N GLN A 108 -1.03 -10.11 -10.38
CA GLN A 108 0.03 -9.16 -10.11
C GLN A 108 0.77 -8.81 -11.40
N LEU A 109 0.64 -7.55 -11.83
CA LEU A 109 1.28 -7.02 -13.03
C LEU A 109 2.71 -6.53 -12.74
N GLY A 110 2.94 -6.00 -11.54
CA GLY A 110 4.24 -5.50 -11.14
C GLY A 110 4.31 -5.16 -9.66
N THR A 111 5.51 -5.18 -9.11
CA THR A 111 5.77 -4.84 -7.70
C THR A 111 7.12 -4.14 -7.54
N THR A 112 7.38 -3.56 -6.37
CA THR A 112 8.72 -3.11 -6.00
C THR A 112 9.73 -4.27 -6.00
N ILE A 113 10.90 -4.05 -6.57
CA ILE A 113 12.05 -4.98 -6.51
C ILE A 113 13.14 -4.50 -5.54
N ASP A 114 13.10 -3.23 -5.13
CA ASP A 114 13.93 -2.65 -4.07
C ASP A 114 13.09 -1.73 -3.15
N ASP A 115 13.38 -0.43 -3.11
CA ASP A 115 12.65 0.54 -2.33
C ASP A 115 11.32 0.89 -2.99
N ALA A 116 10.29 1.08 -2.17
CA ALA A 116 9.04 1.67 -2.62
C ALA A 116 9.18 3.20 -2.81
N ILE A 117 8.26 3.78 -3.58
CA ILE A 117 8.21 5.22 -3.82
C ILE A 117 8.06 6.01 -2.51
N GLY A 118 7.24 5.53 -1.57
CA GLY A 118 7.05 6.20 -0.28
C GLY A 118 8.34 6.26 0.54
N GLU A 119 9.10 5.16 0.61
CA GLU A 119 10.43 5.17 1.24
C GLU A 119 11.38 6.16 0.55
N ALA A 120 11.36 6.22 -0.78
CA ALA A 120 12.19 7.14 -1.53
C ALA A 120 11.86 8.62 -1.23
N TYR A 121 10.57 8.96 -1.12
CA TYR A 121 10.13 10.28 -0.65
C TYR A 121 10.59 10.55 0.78
N ASP A 122 10.35 9.63 1.72
CA ASP A 122 10.70 9.82 3.13
C ASP A 122 12.20 9.94 3.37
N LYS A 123 13.02 9.20 2.62
CA LYS A 123 14.48 9.28 2.69
C LYS A 123 14.99 10.58 2.08
N SER A 124 14.46 10.97 0.92
CA SER A 124 14.84 12.22 0.26
C SER A 124 14.46 13.43 1.11
N ALA A 125 13.26 13.45 1.70
CA ALA A 125 12.81 14.51 2.61
C ALA A 125 13.74 14.65 3.83
N ARG A 126 14.14 13.51 4.43
CA ARG A 126 15.07 13.51 5.56
C ARG A 126 16.44 14.06 5.17
N TRP A 127 16.99 13.65 4.03
CA TRP A 127 18.27 14.18 3.55
C TRP A 127 18.23 15.65 3.16
N LEU A 128 17.06 16.19 2.80
CA LEU A 128 16.90 17.62 2.54
C LEU A 128 16.70 18.45 3.83
N GLY A 129 16.72 17.82 5.01
CA GLY A 129 16.57 18.49 6.30
C GLY A 129 15.15 19.04 6.53
N LEU A 130 14.13 18.36 6.00
CA LEU A 130 12.73 18.79 6.12
C LEU A 130 12.10 18.35 7.45
N ASP A 131 11.12 19.13 7.91
CA ASP A 131 10.28 18.74 9.03
C ASP A 131 9.26 17.67 8.59
N ILE A 132 9.53 16.42 8.96
CA ILE A 132 8.72 15.26 8.57
C ILE A 132 7.66 14.87 9.60
N ARG A 133 7.26 15.76 10.53
CA ARG A 133 6.19 15.47 11.52
C ARG A 133 4.88 15.03 10.88
N LYS A 134 4.56 15.55 9.69
CA LYS A 134 3.38 15.18 8.90
C LYS A 134 3.66 14.08 7.85
N GLY A 135 4.85 13.49 7.86
CA GLY A 135 5.34 12.55 6.85
C GLY A 135 6.34 13.19 5.87
N GLY A 136 7.26 12.40 5.33
CA GLY A 136 8.28 12.90 4.41
C GLY A 136 7.74 13.16 3.00
N GLY A 137 6.77 12.37 2.54
CA GLY A 137 6.04 12.61 1.30
C GLY A 137 5.43 14.02 1.20
N PRO A 138 4.52 14.41 2.11
CA PRO A 138 3.91 15.74 2.12
C PRO A 138 4.93 16.88 2.24
N ALA A 139 5.94 16.73 3.11
CA ALA A 139 6.97 17.76 3.29
C ALA A 139 7.81 17.98 2.02
N LEU A 140 8.14 16.90 1.31
CA LEU A 140 8.88 16.99 0.04
C LEU A 140 8.01 17.59 -1.06
N GLU A 141 6.74 17.21 -1.13
CA GLU A 141 5.78 17.76 -2.10
C GLU A 141 5.63 19.29 -1.94
N GLU A 142 5.52 19.76 -0.70
CA GLU A 142 5.42 21.19 -0.39
C GLU A 142 6.66 21.96 -0.87
N LEU A 143 7.86 21.46 -0.56
CA LEU A 143 9.11 22.10 -1.02
C LEU A 143 9.28 22.03 -2.54
N ALA A 144 8.82 20.95 -3.18
CA ALA A 144 8.93 20.76 -4.62
C ALA A 144 8.17 21.84 -5.42
N LEU A 145 7.16 22.50 -4.83
CA LEU A 145 6.43 23.62 -5.46
C LEU A 145 7.30 24.86 -5.66
N GLU A 146 8.37 25.01 -4.88
CA GLU A 146 9.28 26.15 -4.93
C GLU A 146 10.45 25.93 -5.92
N GLY A 147 10.63 24.70 -6.40
CA GLY A 147 11.80 24.30 -7.18
C GLY A 147 11.55 24.22 -8.69
N ASP A 148 12.62 24.34 -9.47
CA ASP A 148 12.61 23.97 -10.89
C ASP A 148 12.78 22.45 -11.05
N PRO A 149 11.77 21.72 -11.57
CA PRO A 149 11.83 20.27 -11.72
C PRO A 149 12.82 19.79 -12.81
N ASN A 150 13.43 20.71 -13.57
CA ASN A 150 14.46 20.40 -14.57
C ASN A 150 15.88 20.79 -14.11
N SER A 151 16.03 21.34 -12.92
CA SER A 151 17.32 21.82 -12.40
C SER A 151 18.35 20.70 -12.23
N ILE A 152 17.90 19.50 -11.84
CA ILE A 152 18.75 18.32 -11.67
C ILE A 152 18.39 17.25 -12.68
N ASN A 153 19.37 16.79 -13.44
CA ASN A 153 19.18 15.74 -14.43
C ASN A 153 19.31 14.34 -13.79
N PHE A 154 18.27 13.90 -13.09
CA PHE A 154 18.18 12.52 -12.61
C PHE A 154 17.77 11.55 -13.72
N ARG A 155 18.36 10.36 -13.71
CA ARG A 155 18.03 9.25 -14.61
C ARG A 155 16.79 8.52 -14.10
N VAL A 156 15.85 8.28 -15.02
CA VAL A 156 14.65 7.46 -14.78
C VAL A 156 15.07 6.01 -14.49
N PRO A 157 14.67 5.43 -13.34
CA PRO A 157 14.93 4.03 -13.02
C PRO A 157 14.39 3.07 -14.08
N MET A 158 15.09 1.95 -14.29
CA MET A 158 14.60 0.81 -15.07
C MET A 158 14.06 1.14 -16.49
N ARG A 159 14.49 2.23 -17.13
CA ARG A 159 13.93 2.72 -18.41
C ARG A 159 13.92 1.68 -19.54
N GLN A 160 14.85 0.73 -19.52
CA GLN A 160 14.99 -0.32 -20.53
C GLN A 160 14.14 -1.58 -20.23
N HIS A 161 13.56 -1.69 -19.03
CA HIS A 161 12.76 -2.83 -18.62
C HIS A 161 11.33 -2.71 -19.16
N LYS A 162 10.84 -3.80 -19.75
CA LYS A 162 9.48 -3.90 -20.30
C LYS A 162 8.47 -4.52 -19.32
N ASP A 163 8.85 -4.69 -18.05
CA ASP A 163 7.97 -5.16 -16.98
C ASP A 163 7.22 -4.01 -16.31
N CYS A 164 6.29 -4.29 -15.40
CA CYS A 164 5.65 -3.26 -14.57
C CYS A 164 6.29 -3.13 -13.18
N ASN A 165 7.54 -3.58 -13.00
CA ASN A 165 8.21 -3.55 -11.70
C ASN A 165 8.79 -2.16 -11.37
N PHE A 166 8.87 -1.88 -10.08
CA PHE A 166 9.33 -0.59 -9.56
C PHE A 166 10.68 -0.70 -8.85
N SER A 167 11.53 0.32 -9.03
CA SER A 167 12.81 0.46 -8.35
C SER A 167 13.05 1.94 -8.09
N TYR A 168 13.30 2.31 -6.85
CA TYR A 168 13.57 3.69 -6.45
C TYR A 168 14.91 3.84 -5.70
N ALA A 169 15.59 2.74 -5.34
CA ALA A 169 16.87 2.80 -4.64
C ALA A 169 17.94 3.56 -5.42
N GLY A 170 18.01 3.37 -6.75
CA GLY A 170 18.93 4.10 -7.61
C GLY A 170 18.63 5.59 -7.70
N LEU A 171 17.35 5.99 -7.71
CA LEU A 171 16.95 7.39 -7.69
C LEU A 171 17.30 8.05 -6.35
N LYS A 172 17.07 7.33 -5.24
CA LYS A 172 17.50 7.73 -3.90
C LYS A 172 19.01 8.00 -3.85
N THR A 173 19.84 7.11 -4.40
CA THR A 173 21.29 7.36 -4.50
C THR A 173 21.63 8.62 -5.30
N GLN A 174 20.93 8.89 -6.40
CA GLN A 174 21.15 10.10 -7.19
C GLN A 174 20.82 11.38 -6.40
N VAL A 175 19.75 11.38 -5.60
CA VAL A 175 19.43 12.51 -4.71
C VAL A 175 20.55 12.78 -3.73
N ARG A 176 21.05 11.75 -3.05
CA ARG A 176 22.18 11.88 -2.11
C ARG A 176 23.41 12.49 -2.79
N LEU A 177 23.79 12.00 -3.97
CA LEU A 177 24.91 12.53 -4.73
C LEU A 177 24.69 13.99 -5.17
N ALA A 178 23.45 14.38 -5.48
CA ALA A 178 23.14 15.77 -5.84
C ALA A 178 23.30 16.72 -4.64
N ILE A 179 22.93 16.28 -3.43
CA ILE A 179 23.14 17.02 -2.17
C ILE A 179 24.64 17.17 -1.89
N GLU A 180 25.39 16.06 -1.95
CA GLU A 180 26.85 16.04 -1.73
C GLU A 180 27.58 16.95 -2.73
N SER A 181 27.25 16.86 -4.02
CA SER A 181 27.92 17.65 -5.08
C SER A 181 27.74 19.17 -4.95
N ARG A 182 26.73 19.61 -4.19
CA ARG A 182 26.41 21.02 -3.94
C ARG A 182 26.90 21.51 -2.58
N ASN A 183 27.61 20.67 -1.82
CA ASN A 183 28.08 20.95 -0.45
C ASN A 183 26.96 21.44 0.49
N LEU A 184 25.73 20.93 0.31
CA LEU A 184 24.62 21.28 1.17
C LEU A 184 24.81 20.63 2.54
N CYS A 185 25.00 21.44 3.59
CA CYS A 185 24.98 20.95 4.96
C CYS A 185 23.53 20.86 5.45
N THR A 186 22.94 19.67 5.34
CA THR A 186 21.53 19.42 5.68
C THR A 186 21.33 18.86 7.09
N ASP A 187 22.35 18.23 7.66
CA ASP A 187 22.27 17.54 8.95
C ASP A 187 22.24 18.52 10.14
N ASP A 188 22.94 19.66 10.03
CA ASP A 188 23.03 20.67 11.09
C ASP A 188 22.09 21.88 10.86
N ILE A 189 21.59 22.06 9.62
CA ILE A 189 20.80 23.23 9.23
C ILE A 189 19.42 22.76 8.76
N PRO A 190 18.38 22.84 9.62
CA PRO A 190 17.01 22.54 9.21
C PRO A 190 16.56 23.52 8.14
N ILE A 191 15.61 23.11 7.29
CA ILE A 191 15.10 23.94 6.18
C ILE A 191 14.56 25.31 6.65
N SER A 192 14.08 25.41 7.88
CA SER A 192 13.59 26.66 8.49
C SER A 192 14.68 27.69 8.77
N SER A 193 15.94 27.25 8.84
CA SER A 193 17.11 28.07 9.15
C SER A 193 18.08 28.15 7.97
N ALA A 194 17.69 27.60 6.81
CA ALA A 194 18.48 27.64 5.59
C ALA A 194 18.51 29.06 5.01
N THR A 195 19.61 29.41 4.34
CA THR A 195 19.65 30.62 3.51
C THR A 195 18.69 30.50 2.34
N GLU A 196 18.30 31.62 1.72
CA GLU A 196 17.46 31.61 0.51
C GLU A 196 18.07 30.75 -0.61
N GLU A 197 19.39 30.86 -0.81
CA GLU A 197 20.12 30.08 -1.81
C GLU A 197 20.09 28.58 -1.49
N ASP A 198 20.34 28.20 -0.23
CA ASP A 198 20.27 26.80 0.21
C ASP A 198 18.86 26.23 0.07
N ARG A 199 17.85 27.01 0.44
CA ARG A 199 16.44 26.61 0.33
C ARG A 199 16.08 26.35 -1.14
N GLN A 200 16.45 27.27 -2.03
CA GLN A 200 16.18 27.12 -3.46
C GLN A 200 16.88 25.90 -4.06
N LEU A 201 18.12 25.61 -3.65
CA LEU A 201 18.84 24.40 -4.09
C LEU A 201 18.14 23.12 -3.61
N ARG A 202 17.70 23.08 -2.34
CA ARG A 202 16.94 21.95 -1.79
C ARG A 202 15.60 21.77 -2.51
N ALA A 203 14.90 22.87 -2.81
CA ALA A 203 13.65 22.86 -3.58
C ALA A 203 13.84 22.33 -5.00
N ASN A 204 14.90 22.76 -5.69
CA ASN A 204 15.25 22.25 -7.02
C ASN A 204 15.53 20.73 -7.01
N ILE A 205 16.19 20.22 -5.96
CA ILE A 205 16.42 18.78 -5.79
C ILE A 205 15.09 18.05 -5.54
N ALA A 206 14.23 18.57 -4.65
CA ALA A 206 12.91 18.00 -4.37
C ALA A 206 12.02 17.94 -5.63
N ALA A 207 11.94 19.04 -6.38
CA ALA A 207 11.15 19.14 -7.61
C ALA A 207 11.67 18.17 -8.69
N SER A 208 12.99 18.11 -8.88
CA SER A 208 13.61 17.20 -9.85
C SER A 208 13.42 15.73 -9.45
N PHE A 209 13.52 15.41 -8.16
CA PHE A 209 13.25 14.07 -7.63
C PHE A 209 11.79 13.67 -7.87
N GLN A 210 10.84 14.51 -7.46
CA GLN A 210 9.40 14.25 -7.60
C GLN A 210 9.03 14.02 -9.05
N ARG A 211 9.51 14.86 -9.99
CA ARG A 211 9.29 14.67 -11.43
C ARG A 211 9.76 13.30 -11.90
N ILE A 212 10.99 12.89 -11.57
CA ILE A 212 11.55 11.63 -12.07
C ILE A 212 10.97 10.40 -11.36
N ALA A 213 10.62 10.51 -10.08
CA ALA A 213 9.91 9.45 -9.36
C ALA A 213 8.53 9.19 -9.97
N VAL A 214 7.77 10.26 -10.26
CA VAL A 214 6.45 10.13 -10.88
C VAL A 214 6.54 9.71 -12.35
N LEU A 215 7.52 10.19 -13.11
CA LEU A 215 7.73 9.72 -14.49
C LEU A 215 7.96 8.20 -14.56
N HIS A 216 8.73 7.64 -13.62
CA HIS A 216 8.89 6.19 -13.51
C HIS A 216 7.58 5.49 -13.14
N LEU A 217 6.82 6.05 -12.21
CA LEU A 217 5.50 5.54 -11.82
C LEU A 217 4.55 5.51 -13.03
N GLU A 218 4.50 6.59 -13.81
CA GLU A 218 3.68 6.75 -15.00
C GLU A 218 4.01 5.70 -16.06
N ASP A 219 5.29 5.53 -16.39
CA ASP A 219 5.76 4.54 -17.36
C ASP A 219 5.29 3.12 -17.02
N ARG A 220 5.24 2.78 -15.73
CA ARG A 220 4.78 1.47 -15.23
C ARG A 220 3.26 1.36 -15.24
N CYS A 221 2.56 2.43 -14.84
CA CYS A 221 1.10 2.44 -14.81
C CYS A 221 0.50 2.41 -16.21
N GLN A 222 1.05 3.17 -17.17
CA GLN A 222 0.60 3.15 -18.56
C GLN A 222 0.71 1.74 -19.15
N ARG A 223 1.83 1.04 -18.92
CA ARG A 223 2.01 -0.34 -19.37
C ARG A 223 1.05 -1.31 -18.69
N ALA A 224 0.82 -1.15 -17.39
CA ALA A 224 -0.11 -1.99 -16.65
C ALA A 224 -1.56 -1.78 -17.11
N VAL A 225 -1.95 -0.55 -17.46
CA VAL A 225 -3.26 -0.25 -18.07
C VAL A 225 -3.39 -0.96 -19.42
N GLU A 226 -2.37 -0.87 -20.28
CA GLU A 226 -2.36 -1.59 -21.58
C GLU A 226 -2.51 -3.10 -21.42
N TRP A 227 -1.78 -3.70 -20.46
CA TRP A 227 -1.89 -5.13 -20.17
C TRP A 227 -3.25 -5.50 -19.59
N ALA A 228 -3.76 -4.71 -18.65
CA ALA A 228 -5.05 -4.93 -18.02
C ALA A 228 -6.18 -4.86 -19.05
N LEU A 229 -6.19 -3.86 -19.94
CA LEU A 229 -7.19 -3.73 -21.02
C LEU A 229 -7.10 -4.87 -22.04
N LYS A 230 -5.90 -5.42 -22.30
CA LYS A 230 -5.74 -6.60 -23.15
C LYS A 230 -6.36 -7.85 -22.51
N MET A 231 -6.22 -8.02 -21.19
CA MET A 231 -6.77 -9.16 -20.46
C MET A 231 -8.28 -9.03 -20.21
N GLU A 232 -8.73 -7.84 -19.83
CA GLU A 232 -10.11 -7.53 -19.44
C GLU A 232 -10.55 -6.22 -20.12
N PRO A 233 -11.03 -6.27 -21.38
CA PRO A 233 -11.43 -5.07 -22.12
C PRO A 233 -12.59 -4.28 -21.49
N SER A 234 -13.28 -4.86 -20.51
CA SER A 234 -14.40 -4.25 -19.80
C SER A 234 -14.00 -3.42 -18.58
N ILE A 235 -12.72 -3.35 -18.22
CA ILE A 235 -12.26 -2.52 -17.09
C ILE A 235 -12.66 -1.06 -17.33
N LYS A 236 -13.25 -0.45 -16.29
CA LYS A 236 -13.63 0.97 -16.30
C LYS A 236 -12.87 1.80 -15.28
N HIS A 237 -12.29 1.15 -14.27
CA HIS A 237 -11.75 1.84 -13.10
C HIS A 237 -10.26 1.54 -12.92
N PHE A 238 -9.52 2.59 -12.60
CA PHE A 238 -8.16 2.51 -12.10
C PHE A 238 -8.13 3.03 -10.66
N VAL A 239 -8.05 2.10 -9.71
CA VAL A 239 -7.99 2.36 -8.28
C VAL A 239 -6.57 2.72 -7.86
N VAL A 240 -6.41 3.76 -7.04
CA VAL A 240 -5.14 4.12 -6.42
C VAL A 240 -5.35 4.27 -4.93
N SER A 241 -4.56 3.55 -4.13
CA SER A 241 -4.65 3.54 -2.67
C SER A 241 -3.26 3.49 -2.04
N GLY A 242 -3.16 3.74 -0.74
CA GLY A 242 -1.91 3.88 0.00
C GLY A 242 -1.52 5.33 0.29
N GLY A 243 -0.66 5.55 1.28
CA GLY A 243 -0.31 6.90 1.74
C GLY A 243 0.22 7.84 0.64
N VAL A 244 0.95 7.31 -0.34
CA VAL A 244 1.51 8.11 -1.44
C VAL A 244 0.43 8.54 -2.45
N ALA A 245 -0.72 7.84 -2.47
CA ALA A 245 -1.88 8.24 -3.27
C ALA A 245 -2.46 9.60 -2.83
N SER A 246 -2.08 10.12 -1.66
CA SER A 246 -2.53 11.45 -1.19
C SER A 246 -1.75 12.62 -1.81
N ASN A 247 -0.61 12.35 -2.45
CA ASN A 247 0.21 13.36 -3.13
C ASN A 247 -0.50 13.85 -4.40
N GLN A 248 -0.73 15.15 -4.51
CA GLN A 248 -1.49 15.77 -5.59
C GLN A 248 -0.78 15.68 -6.94
N TYR A 249 0.55 15.80 -6.94
CA TYR A 249 1.34 15.62 -8.15
C TYR A 249 1.20 14.18 -8.70
N VAL A 250 1.33 13.16 -7.84
CA VAL A 250 1.08 11.76 -8.19
C VAL A 250 -0.34 11.57 -8.72
N ARG A 251 -1.36 12.09 -8.01
CA ARG A 251 -2.77 11.94 -8.42
C ARG A 251 -3.05 12.56 -9.78
N ALA A 252 -2.54 13.77 -10.05
CA ALA A 252 -2.76 14.46 -11.31
C ALA A 252 -2.21 13.66 -12.51
N HIS A 253 -1.01 13.12 -12.36
CA HIS A 253 -0.36 12.31 -13.39
C HIS A 253 -1.06 10.96 -13.60
N LEU A 254 -1.48 10.27 -12.53
CA LEU A 254 -2.25 9.03 -12.65
C LEU A 254 -3.65 9.26 -13.24
N ASN A 255 -4.27 10.40 -12.94
CA ASN A 255 -5.56 10.77 -13.54
C ASN A 255 -5.43 10.98 -15.05
N HIS A 256 -4.36 11.63 -15.50
CA HIS A 256 -4.07 11.79 -16.92
C HIS A 256 -3.93 10.43 -17.63
N ILE A 257 -3.25 9.45 -17.01
CA ILE A 257 -3.16 8.09 -17.55
C ILE A 257 -4.54 7.44 -17.62
N ALA A 258 -5.36 7.54 -16.56
CA ALA A 258 -6.70 6.97 -16.57
C ALA A 258 -7.56 7.54 -17.69
N GLU A 259 -7.66 8.87 -17.77
CA GLU A 259 -8.48 9.58 -18.78
C GLU A 259 -8.05 9.27 -20.21
N LYS A 260 -6.73 9.27 -20.47
CA LYS A 260 -6.17 8.95 -21.80
C LYS A 260 -6.58 7.55 -22.28
N ASN A 261 -6.77 6.61 -21.36
CA ASN A 261 -7.13 5.23 -21.67
C ASN A 261 -8.63 4.94 -21.44
N GLY A 262 -9.47 5.97 -21.25
CA GLY A 262 -10.91 5.82 -21.05
C GLY A 262 -11.32 5.20 -19.70
N LEU A 263 -10.43 5.24 -18.71
CA LEU A 263 -10.67 4.76 -17.36
C LEU A 263 -11.01 5.92 -16.41
N GLN A 264 -11.72 5.60 -15.34
CA GLN A 264 -11.97 6.52 -14.24
C GLN A 264 -10.99 6.24 -13.09
N LEU A 265 -10.25 7.26 -12.67
CA LEU A 265 -9.39 7.17 -11.51
C LEU A 265 -10.25 7.19 -10.23
N VAL A 266 -10.14 6.15 -9.41
CA VAL A 266 -10.81 6.07 -8.11
C VAL A 266 -9.76 6.04 -7.01
N SER A 267 -9.88 6.95 -6.04
CA SER A 267 -9.03 6.96 -4.86
C SER A 267 -9.91 7.13 -3.64
N PRO A 268 -9.68 6.36 -2.57
CA PRO A 268 -10.38 6.61 -1.32
C PRO A 268 -9.94 7.96 -0.73
N PRO A 269 -10.71 8.54 0.21
CA PRO A 269 -10.28 9.73 0.92
C PRO A 269 -8.97 9.46 1.68
N PRO A 270 -8.12 10.48 1.92
CA PRO A 270 -6.81 10.29 2.55
C PRO A 270 -6.82 9.50 3.86
N SER A 271 -7.88 9.65 4.68
CA SER A 271 -8.06 8.92 5.95
C SER A 271 -8.22 7.41 5.77
N LEU A 272 -8.63 6.95 4.58
CA LEU A 272 -8.79 5.55 4.22
C LEU A 272 -7.64 5.00 3.37
N CYS A 273 -6.71 5.85 2.92
CA CYS A 273 -5.52 5.45 2.15
C CYS A 273 -4.41 4.85 3.02
N THR A 274 -4.31 5.25 4.29
CA THR A 274 -3.35 4.67 5.24
C THR A 274 -3.95 3.48 5.99
N ASP A 275 -3.12 2.67 6.64
CA ASP A 275 -3.58 1.51 7.40
C ASP A 275 -4.63 1.90 8.45
N ASN A 276 -5.82 1.28 8.36
CA ASN A 276 -6.95 1.56 9.25
C ASN A 276 -7.82 0.31 9.46
N GLY A 277 -8.66 0.31 10.50
CA GLY A 277 -9.57 -0.82 10.78
C GLY A 277 -10.75 -0.92 9.80
N VAL A 278 -11.15 0.18 9.15
CA VAL A 278 -12.31 0.24 8.25
C VAL A 278 -12.07 -0.58 6.99
N MET A 279 -10.89 -0.51 6.39
CA MET A 279 -10.55 -1.33 5.20
C MET A 279 -10.60 -2.84 5.51
N ILE A 280 -10.20 -3.23 6.72
CA ILE A 280 -10.22 -4.63 7.17
C ILE A 280 -11.67 -5.07 7.40
N ALA A 281 -12.47 -4.25 8.07
CA ALA A 281 -13.89 -4.52 8.28
C ALA A 281 -14.66 -4.63 6.95
N TRP A 282 -14.44 -3.71 6.01
CA TRP A 282 -15.07 -3.74 4.69
C TRP A 282 -14.72 -5.00 3.90
N THR A 283 -13.44 -5.35 3.84
CA THR A 283 -12.99 -6.57 3.17
C THR A 283 -13.54 -7.82 3.86
N GLY A 284 -13.61 -7.78 5.19
CA GLY A 284 -14.28 -8.80 5.98
C GLY A 284 -15.75 -8.97 5.62
N ILE A 285 -16.48 -7.87 5.41
CA ILE A 285 -17.87 -7.88 4.95
C ILE A 285 -17.97 -8.51 3.55
N GLU A 286 -17.12 -8.13 2.60
CA GLU A 286 -17.15 -8.73 1.25
C GLU A 286 -16.90 -10.25 1.28
N HIS A 287 -15.92 -10.72 2.06
CA HIS A 287 -15.66 -12.15 2.24
C HIS A 287 -16.80 -12.86 2.98
N PHE A 288 -17.33 -12.26 4.04
CA PHE A 288 -18.44 -12.82 4.82
C PHE A 288 -19.69 -13.02 3.96
N LEU A 289 -20.08 -12.02 3.17
CA LEU A 289 -21.20 -12.10 2.23
C LEU A 289 -20.97 -13.13 1.11
N ALA A 290 -19.71 -13.38 0.75
CA ALA A 290 -19.32 -14.44 -0.17
C ALA A 290 -19.24 -15.84 0.49
N GLY A 291 -19.60 -15.97 1.76
CA GLY A 291 -19.51 -17.23 2.52
C GLY A 291 -18.09 -17.68 2.84
N ARG A 292 -17.12 -16.76 2.84
CA ARG A 292 -15.70 -17.03 3.07
C ARG A 292 -15.30 -16.59 4.47
N PHE A 293 -15.55 -17.46 5.43
CA PHE A 293 -15.21 -17.26 6.83
C PHE A 293 -14.89 -18.60 7.47
N GLU A 294 -14.23 -18.56 8.62
CA GLU A 294 -14.04 -19.73 9.50
C GLU A 294 -15.13 -19.73 10.57
N ASP A 295 -15.56 -20.93 10.97
CA ASP A 295 -16.48 -21.12 12.09
C ASP A 295 -15.90 -20.54 13.39
N PRO A 296 -16.76 -20.23 14.38
CA PRO A 296 -16.30 -19.72 15.66
C PRO A 296 -15.24 -20.64 16.29
N PRO A 297 -14.18 -20.08 16.90
CA PRO A 297 -13.20 -20.84 17.68
C PRO A 297 -13.88 -21.78 18.71
N PRO A 298 -13.48 -23.06 18.82
CA PRO A 298 -14.02 -23.98 19.83
C PRO A 298 -13.88 -23.45 21.25
N ALA A 299 -14.86 -23.75 22.12
CA ALA A 299 -14.86 -23.28 23.51
C ALA A 299 -13.66 -23.81 24.33
N ASP A 300 -13.14 -24.98 23.98
CA ASP A 300 -11.99 -25.65 24.60
C ASP A 300 -10.65 -25.31 23.95
N GLU A 301 -10.63 -24.49 22.89
CA GLU A 301 -9.38 -24.08 22.24
C GLU A 301 -8.49 -23.30 23.22
N PRO A 302 -7.22 -23.67 23.39
CA PRO A 302 -6.33 -23.01 24.35
C PRO A 302 -5.93 -21.61 23.87
N ASP A 303 -5.77 -20.68 24.82
CA ASP A 303 -5.47 -19.28 24.53
C ASP A 303 -4.08 -19.08 23.86
N ASP A 304 -3.18 -20.06 23.96
CA ASP A 304 -1.84 -20.07 23.38
C ASP A 304 -1.74 -20.83 22.04
N MET A 305 -2.87 -21.22 21.44
CA MET A 305 -2.89 -21.87 20.14
C MET A 305 -2.16 -21.04 19.08
N GLN A 306 -1.27 -21.70 18.32
CA GLN A 306 -0.53 -21.06 17.24
C GLN A 306 -1.40 -20.97 15.98
N TYR A 307 -1.65 -19.74 15.54
CA TYR A 307 -2.38 -19.45 14.31
C TYR A 307 -1.46 -19.39 13.11
N GLU A 308 -1.96 -19.81 11.95
CA GLU A 308 -1.26 -19.68 10.69
C GLU A 308 -1.26 -18.21 10.24
N LEU A 309 -0.35 -17.42 10.82
CA LEU A 309 -0.03 -16.09 10.33
C LEU A 309 0.75 -16.21 9.02
N ARG A 310 0.54 -15.26 8.11
CA ARG A 310 1.22 -15.23 6.80
C ARG A 310 2.01 -13.94 6.66
N PRO A 311 3.16 -13.78 7.32
CA PRO A 311 3.95 -12.53 7.31
C PRO A 311 4.38 -12.11 5.91
N ARG A 312 4.59 -13.10 5.03
CA ARG A 312 4.84 -12.96 3.60
C ARG A 312 3.76 -13.71 2.85
N TRP A 313 2.75 -12.97 2.41
CA TRP A 313 1.60 -13.50 1.71
C TRP A 313 1.41 -12.72 0.41
N PRO A 314 1.67 -13.33 -0.76
CA PRO A 314 1.40 -12.68 -2.04
C PRO A 314 -0.11 -12.51 -2.26
N LEU A 315 -0.52 -11.34 -2.76
CA LEU A 315 -1.93 -11.07 -3.04
C LEU A 315 -2.44 -11.87 -4.26
N GLY A 316 -1.64 -11.90 -5.32
CA GLY A 316 -2.05 -12.45 -6.61
C GLY A 316 -0.99 -13.33 -7.26
N GLU A 317 -1.38 -13.94 -8.37
CA GLU A 317 -0.47 -14.68 -9.23
C GLU A 317 0.29 -13.71 -10.16
N GLU A 318 1.59 -13.92 -10.32
CA GLU A 318 2.40 -13.07 -11.19
C GLU A 318 2.04 -13.26 -12.67
N TYR A 319 1.81 -12.14 -13.36
CA TYR A 319 1.54 -12.15 -14.79
C TYR A 319 2.75 -12.66 -15.58
N SER A 320 2.52 -13.64 -16.44
CA SER A 320 3.58 -14.39 -17.14
C SER A 320 4.42 -13.52 -18.07
N GLU A 321 3.81 -12.60 -18.83
CA GLU A 321 4.54 -11.63 -19.68
C GLU A 321 5.32 -10.58 -18.84
N GLY A 322 5.00 -10.44 -17.55
CA GLY A 322 5.64 -9.52 -16.61
C GLY A 322 6.85 -10.10 -15.85
N ARG A 323 7.17 -11.38 -16.04
CA ARG A 323 8.30 -12.02 -15.34
C ARG A 323 9.64 -11.43 -15.78
N SER A 324 10.31 -10.73 -14.87
CA SER A 324 11.72 -10.35 -15.01
C SER A 324 12.63 -11.49 -14.56
N VAL A 325 13.70 -11.72 -15.33
CA VAL A 325 14.76 -12.72 -15.03
C VAL A 325 15.53 -12.36 -13.74
N SER A 326 15.42 -11.13 -13.23
CA SER A 326 16.29 -10.59 -12.18
C SER A 326 15.77 -10.72 -10.74
N ARG A 327 14.88 -11.68 -10.43
CA ARG A 327 14.50 -11.93 -9.03
C ARG A 327 15.48 -12.87 -8.34
N SER A 328 16.31 -12.30 -7.47
CA SER A 328 16.88 -13.04 -6.35
C SER A 328 15.75 -13.40 -5.40
N LEU A 329 15.21 -14.61 -5.54
CA LEU A 329 14.26 -15.16 -4.57
C LEU A 329 15.02 -15.38 -3.26
N ARG A 330 14.82 -14.49 -2.27
CA ARG A 330 15.22 -14.80 -0.89
C ARG A 330 14.52 -16.09 -0.49
N THR A 331 15.31 -17.09 -0.09
CA THR A 331 15.00 -18.50 0.24
C THR A 331 14.06 -18.73 1.42
N ALA A 332 13.22 -17.76 1.79
CA ALA A 332 12.21 -17.93 2.84
C ALA A 332 10.96 -18.61 2.29
N ARG A 333 10.26 -19.37 3.14
CA ARG A 333 8.94 -19.95 2.82
C ARG A 333 7.97 -18.81 2.48
N ILE A 334 7.52 -18.74 1.23
CA ILE A 334 6.46 -17.85 0.76
C ILE A 334 5.18 -18.69 0.74
N HIS A 335 4.11 -18.22 1.39
CA HIS A 335 2.81 -18.90 1.33
C HIS A 335 2.25 -18.85 -0.10
N PRO A 336 1.41 -19.81 -0.52
CA PRO A 336 0.62 -19.67 -1.74
C PRO A 336 -0.11 -18.32 -1.75
N SER A 337 -0.26 -17.71 -2.92
CA SER A 337 -0.95 -16.43 -3.02
C SER A 337 -2.39 -16.55 -2.54
N LEU A 338 -3.00 -15.44 -2.09
CA LEU A 338 -4.44 -15.42 -1.79
C LEU A 338 -5.27 -15.93 -2.99
N THR A 339 -4.83 -15.62 -4.22
CA THR A 339 -5.49 -16.09 -5.44
C THR A 339 -5.40 -17.61 -5.61
N SER A 340 -4.22 -18.20 -5.39
CA SER A 340 -4.04 -19.66 -5.43
C SER A 340 -4.89 -20.37 -4.37
N MET A 341 -4.95 -19.80 -3.16
CA MET A 341 -5.77 -20.34 -2.08
C MET A 341 -7.27 -20.26 -2.40
N THR A 342 -7.74 -19.09 -2.87
CA THR A 342 -9.14 -18.87 -3.24
C THR A 342 -9.60 -19.82 -4.35
N LYS A 343 -8.75 -20.06 -5.36
CA LYS A 343 -9.04 -21.04 -6.42
C LYS A 343 -9.09 -22.47 -5.90
N SER A 344 -8.23 -22.82 -4.94
CA SER A 344 -8.19 -24.17 -4.37
C SER A 344 -9.42 -24.48 -3.52
N SER A 345 -9.99 -23.49 -2.82
CA SER A 345 -11.20 -23.67 -2.00
C SER A 345 -12.49 -23.82 -2.81
N ARG A 346 -12.48 -23.59 -4.13
CA ARG A 346 -13.65 -23.74 -5.01
C ARG A 346 -13.73 -25.11 -5.69
N ASN A 347 -12.64 -25.87 -5.69
CA ASN A 347 -12.55 -27.20 -6.31
C ASN A 347 -12.76 -28.31 -5.28
#